data_AF-A0A928Z9Q6-F1
#
_entry.id   AF-A0A928Z9Q6-F1
#
_cell.length_a   1.000
_cell.length_b   1.000
_cell.length_c   1.000
_cell.angle_alpha   90.00
_cell.angle_beta   90.00
_cell.angle_gamma   90.00
#
_symmetry.space_group_name_H-M   'P 1'
#
loop_
_entity.id
_entity.type
_entity.pdbx_description
1 polymer ?
#
loop_
_entity_poly.entity_id
_entity_poly.type
_entity_poly.pdbx_seq_one_letter_code
_entity_poly.pdbx_strand_id
1 'polypeptide(L)'
;TLDNISYRIIGLGFPLLTIGIIAGAVWANEAWGTYWSWDPKETWALITWLVFAAYLHARITRGWQGRRPAILASAGFVVVWVCYLGVNLLGKGLHSYGWFF
;
A
#
# COMPACT_ATOMS: atom_id res chain seq x y z
N THR A 1 13.96 -19.43 -4.52
CA THR A 1 14.26 -18.83 -3.20
C THR A 1 13.13 -17.90 -2.80
N LEU A 2 12.86 -17.76 -1.49
CA LEU A 2 11.76 -16.93 -0.94
C LEU A 2 11.79 -15.50 -1.49
N ASP A 3 13.00 -14.93 -1.62
CA ASP A 3 13.29 -13.60 -2.16
C ASP A 3 12.76 -13.38 -3.60
N ASN A 4 12.74 -14.44 -4.42
CA ASN A 4 12.21 -14.39 -5.79
C ASN A 4 10.67 -14.43 -5.81
N ILE A 5 10.07 -15.13 -4.85
CA ILE A 5 8.61 -15.18 -4.69
C ILE A 5 8.11 -13.81 -4.22
N SER A 6 8.75 -13.20 -3.23
CA SER A 6 8.43 -11.84 -2.77
C SER A 6 8.56 -10.80 -3.89
N TYR A 7 9.58 -10.91 -4.75
CA TYR A 7 9.72 -10.04 -5.92
C TYR A 7 8.52 -10.15 -6.87
N ARG A 8 8.12 -11.37 -7.22
CA ARG A 8 7.01 -11.61 -8.14
C ARG A 8 5.68 -11.13 -7.56
N ILE A 9 5.43 -11.39 -6.28
CA ILE A 9 4.21 -10.96 -5.61
C ILE A 9 4.14 -9.43 -5.54
N ILE A 10 5.21 -8.75 -5.13
CA ILE A 10 5.23 -7.28 -5.07
C ILE A 10 5.18 -6.66 -6.48
N GLY A 11 5.85 -7.28 -7.45
CA GLY A 11 5.82 -6.87 -8.85
C GLY A 11 4.42 -6.97 -9.47
N LEU A 12 3.61 -7.96 -9.09
CA LEU A 12 2.19 -8.06 -9.49
C LEU A 12 1.29 -7.16 -8.64
N GLY A 13 1.59 -7.02 -7.34
CA GLY A 13 0.81 -6.21 -6.42
C GLY A 13 0.88 -4.71 -6.70
N PHE A 14 2.01 -4.21 -7.19
CA PHE A 14 2.18 -2.79 -7.49
C PHE A 14 1.24 -2.23 -8.58
N PRO A 15 1.13 -2.85 -9.78
CA PRO A 15 0.17 -2.38 -10.78
C PRO A 15 -1.29 -2.57 -10.32
N LEU A 16 -1.60 -3.66 -9.61
CA LEU A 16 -2.94 -3.87 -9.04
C LEU A 16 -3.30 -2.80 -8.01
N LEU A 17 -2.37 -2.44 -7.12
CA LEU A 17 -2.54 -1.37 -6.15
C LEU A 17 -2.72 -0.01 -6.85
N THR A 18 -1.96 0.24 -7.92
CA THR A 18 -2.07 1.47 -8.71
C THR A 18 -3.46 1.60 -9.34
N ILE A 19 -3.96 0.54 -9.97
CA ILE A 19 -5.32 0.50 -10.51
C ILE A 19 -6.35 0.67 -9.39
N GLY A 20 -6.14 0.04 -8.24
CA GLY A 20 -7.01 0.16 -7.07
C GLY A 20 -7.10 1.59 -6.52
N ILE A 21 -5.98 2.32 -6.44
CA ILE A 21 -5.95 3.73 -6.01
C ILE A 21 -6.70 4.60 -7.02
N ILE A 22 -6.48 4.39 -8.33
CA ILE A 22 -7.17 5.16 -9.37
C ILE A 22 -8.67 4.90 -9.33
N ALA A 23 -9.09 3.64 -9.26
CA ALA A 23 -10.49 3.26 -9.17
C ALA A 23 -11.13 3.81 -7.88
N GLY A 24 -10.40 3.78 -6.76
CA GLY A 24 -10.82 4.37 -5.50
C GLY A 24 -10.99 5.88 -5.57
N ALA A 25 -10.06 6.60 -6.24
CA ALA A 25 -10.15 8.04 -6.43
C ALA A 25 -11.34 8.45 -7.31
N VAL A 26 -11.63 7.69 -8.38
CA VAL A 26 -12.82 7.90 -9.21
C VAL A 26 -14.10 7.70 -8.40
N TRP A 27 -14.15 6.63 -7.61
CA TRP A 27 -15.30 6.36 -6.75
C TRP A 27 -15.46 7.41 -5.63
N ALA A 28 -14.36 7.89 -5.03
CA ALA A 28 -14.37 8.96 -4.03
C ALA A 28 -14.96 10.25 -4.60
N ASN A 29 -14.67 10.58 -5.86
CA ASN A 29 -15.25 11.73 -6.53
C ASN A 29 -16.77 11.59 -6.71
N GLU A 30 -17.27 10.40 -7.05
CA GLU A 30 -18.71 10.13 -7.14
C GLU A 30 -19.39 10.14 -5.76
N ALA A 31 -18.73 9.65 -4.72
CA ALA A 31 -19.29 9.55 -3.37
C ALA A 31 -19.29 10.89 -2.60
N TRP A 32 -18.24 11.70 -2.77
CA TRP A 32 -17.98 12.89 -1.94
C TRP A 32 -17.61 14.15 -2.72
N GLY A 33 -17.61 14.11 -4.06
CA GLY A 33 -17.34 15.27 -4.92
C GLY A 33 -15.87 15.68 -5.01
N THR A 34 -14.95 14.85 -4.51
CA THR A 34 -13.50 15.08 -4.58
C THR A 34 -12.76 13.77 -4.83
N TYR A 35 -11.73 13.82 -5.68
CA TYR A 35 -10.90 12.65 -6.02
C TYR A 35 -9.96 12.21 -4.88
N TRP A 36 -9.63 13.13 -3.97
CA TRP A 36 -8.69 12.87 -2.89
C TRP A 36 -8.93 13.87 -1.76
N SER A 37 -9.20 13.36 -0.57
CA SER A 37 -9.50 14.13 0.64
C SER A 37 -8.41 14.08 1.69
N TRP A 38 -7.28 13.40 1.43
CA TRP A 38 -6.25 13.11 2.42
C TRP A 38 -6.79 12.36 3.64
N ASP A 39 -7.85 11.59 3.44
CA ASP A 39 -8.35 10.72 4.49
C ASP A 39 -7.25 9.74 4.91
N PRO A 40 -7.28 9.22 6.14
CA PRO A 40 -6.31 8.22 6.58
C PRO A 40 -6.21 7.06 5.58
N LYS A 41 -7.32 6.58 5.03
CA LYS A 41 -7.32 5.46 4.07
C LYS A 41 -6.59 5.77 2.77
N GLU A 42 -6.79 6.97 2.23
CA GLU A 42 -6.13 7.45 1.02
C GLU A 42 -4.63 7.66 1.27
N THR A 43 -4.28 8.30 2.39
CA THR A 43 -2.89 8.57 2.78
C THR A 43 -2.10 7.27 2.95
N TRP A 44 -2.68 6.27 3.62
CA TRP A 44 -2.03 4.99 3.83
C TRP A 44 -1.94 4.14 2.55
N ALA A 45 -2.91 4.26 1.63
CA ALA A 45 -2.80 3.67 0.30
C ALA A 45 -1.61 4.25 -0.48
N LEU A 46 -1.41 5.58 -0.42
CA LEU A 46 -0.25 6.24 -1.03
C LEU A 46 1.07 5.82 -0.38
N ILE A 47 1.14 5.72 0.96
CA ILE A 47 2.33 5.22 1.66
C ILE A 47 2.67 3.79 1.22
N THR A 48 1.67 2.92 1.11
CA THR A 48 1.86 1.53 0.65
C THR A 48 2.38 1.49 -0.78
N TRP A 49 1.84 2.35 -1.65
CA TRP A 49 2.31 2.50 -3.03
C TRP A 49 3.78 2.94 -3.10
N LEU A 50 4.17 3.94 -2.30
CA LEU A 50 5.56 4.40 -2.21
C LEU A 50 6.51 3.31 -1.70
N VAL A 51 6.08 2.48 -0.76
CA VAL A 51 6.88 1.35 -0.27
C VAL A 51 7.09 0.28 -1.33
N PHE A 52 6.04 -0.08 -2.09
CA PHE A 52 6.16 -1.02 -3.20
C PHE A 52 7.05 -0.46 -4.30
N ALA A 53 6.92 0.82 -4.63
CA ALA A 53 7.78 1.51 -5.58
C ALA A 53 9.24 1.52 -5.12
N ALA A 54 9.51 1.87 -3.86
CA ALA A 54 10.86 1.89 -3.29
C ALA A 54 11.49 0.49 -3.28
N TYR A 55 10.71 -0.55 -2.95
CA TYR A 55 11.16 -1.94 -2.99
C TYR A 55 11.53 -2.38 -4.41
N LEU A 56 10.67 -2.13 -5.39
CA LEU A 56 10.93 -2.48 -6.80
C LEU A 56 12.11 -1.67 -7.36
N HIS A 57 12.18 -0.37 -7.06
CA HIS A 57 13.29 0.50 -7.46
C HIS A 57 14.62 0.02 -6.88
N ALA A 58 14.67 -0.32 -5.59
CA ALA A 58 15.87 -0.87 -4.98
C ALA A 58 16.30 -2.21 -5.60
N ARG A 59 15.33 -3.05 -5.98
CA ARG A 59 15.60 -4.36 -6.58
C ARG A 59 16.10 -4.26 -8.03
N ILE A 60 15.46 -3.42 -8.84
CA ILE A 60 15.79 -3.23 -10.27
C ILE A 60 17.10 -2.45 -10.41
N THR A 61 17.28 -1.35 -9.67
CA THR A 61 18.44 -0.46 -9.84
C THR A 61 19.72 -1.03 -9.25
N ARG A 62 19.64 -1.77 -8.13
CA ARG A 62 20.84 -2.22 -7.40
C ARG A 62 21.09 -3.73 -7.44
N GLY A 63 20.23 -4.52 -8.09
CA GLY A 63 20.39 -5.98 -8.18
C GLY A 63 20.52 -6.66 -6.81
N TRP A 64 19.96 -6.05 -5.77
CA TRP A 64 20.16 -6.50 -4.39
C TRP A 64 19.64 -7.93 -4.21
N GLN A 65 20.55 -8.83 -3.85
CA GLN A 65 20.28 -10.21 -3.44
C GLN A 65 20.74 -10.39 -1.99
N GLY A 66 19.97 -11.09 -1.16
CA GLY A 66 20.34 -11.45 0.22
C GLY A 66 19.61 -10.67 1.32
N ARG A 67 20.34 -10.25 2.38
CA ARG A 67 19.76 -9.81 3.68
C ARG A 67 19.10 -8.42 3.66
N ARG A 68 19.50 -7.54 2.74
CA ARG A 68 18.98 -6.16 2.61
C ARG A 68 17.56 -6.09 2.02
N PRO A 69 17.21 -6.83 0.94
CA PRO A 69 15.82 -6.88 0.45
C PRO A 69 14.86 -7.56 1.44
N ALA A 70 15.33 -8.50 2.26
CA ALA A 70 14.51 -9.13 3.30
C ALA A 70 14.00 -8.10 4.33
N ILE A 71 14.85 -7.20 4.83
CA ILE A 71 14.45 -6.15 5.79
C ILE A 71 13.44 -5.18 5.17
N LEU A 72 13.63 -4.83 3.89
CA LEU A 72 12.72 -3.96 3.13
C LEU A 72 11.37 -4.64 2.86
N ALA A 73 11.35 -5.94 2.56
CA ALA A 73 10.13 -6.72 2.43
C ALA A 73 9.40 -6.87 3.78
N SER A 74 10.11 -7.07 4.88
CA SER A 74 9.54 -7.12 6.23
C SER A 74 8.95 -5.77 6.64
N ALA A 75 9.65 -4.66 6.36
CA ALA A 75 9.14 -3.32 6.60
C ALA A 75 7.89 -3.04 5.76
N GLY A 76 7.88 -3.45 4.48
CA GLY A 76 6.69 -3.33 3.63
C GLY A 76 5.51 -4.17 4.09
N PHE A 77 5.76 -5.36 4.65
CA PHE A 77 4.71 -6.18 5.24
C PHE A 77 4.08 -5.52 6.47
N VAL A 78 4.90 -4.91 7.35
CA VAL A 78 4.40 -4.16 8.51
C VAL A 78 3.59 -2.93 8.07
N VAL A 79 4.04 -2.21 7.04
CA VAL A 79 3.31 -1.05 6.50
C VAL A 79 1.95 -1.45 5.92
N VAL A 80 1.86 -2.58 5.21
CA VAL A 80 0.58 -3.11 4.70
C VAL A 80 -0.36 -3.47 5.85
N TRP A 81 0.16 -4.08 6.93
CA TRP A 81 -0.64 -4.36 8.14
C TRP A 81 -1.18 -3.09 8.78
N VAL A 82 -0.37 -2.04 8.90
CA VAL A 82 -0.83 -0.75 9.43
C VAL A 82 -1.86 -0.10 8.49
N CYS A 83 -1.69 -0.23 7.17
CA CYS A 83 -2.62 0.28 6.17
C CYS A 83 -4.00 -0.43 6.21
N TYR A 84 -4.04 -1.74 6.50
CA TYR A 84 -5.28 -2.51 6.50
C TYR A 84 -5.99 -2.52 7.87
N LEU A 85 -5.24 -2.69 8.97
CA LEU A 85 -5.77 -2.77 10.33
C LEU A 85 -5.71 -1.44 11.08
N GLY A 86 -4.61 -0.70 10.97
CA GLY A 86 -4.41 0.55 11.71
C GLY A 86 -5.42 1.63 11.31
N VAL A 87 -5.72 1.73 10.02
CA VAL A 87 -6.61 2.77 9.49
C VAL A 87 -8.08 2.49 9.78
N ASN A 88 -8.49 1.21 9.79
CA ASN A 88 -9.84 0.83 10.21
C ASN A 88 -10.04 1.07 11.72
N LEU A 89 -9.00 0.92 12.55
CA LEU A 89 -9.08 1.13 14.00
C LEU A 89 -9.02 2.60 14.44
N LEU A 90 -8.51 3.50 13.61
CA LEU A 90 -8.37 4.92 13.94
C LEU A 90 -9.70 5.71 13.88
N GLY A 91 -10.78 5.13 13.33
CA GLY A 91 -12.14 5.65 13.45
C GLY A 91 -12.40 7.05 12.87
N LYS A 92 -11.47 7.61 12.10
CA LYS A 92 -11.57 8.95 11.52
C LYS A 92 -11.39 8.91 10.01
N GLY A 93 -12.35 9.51 9.29
CA GLY A 93 -12.39 9.61 7.83
C GLY A 93 -13.67 9.01 7.26
N LEU A 94 -14.04 9.44 6.04
CA LEU A 94 -15.29 9.06 5.35
C LEU A 94 -15.40 7.56 5.02
N HIS A 95 -14.32 6.80 5.24
CA HIS A 95 -14.16 5.39 4.94
C HIS A 95 -14.09 4.45 6.16
N SER A 96 -14.46 4.94 7.35
CA SER A 96 -14.48 4.13 8.58
C SER A 96 -15.72 3.22 8.62
N TYR A 97 -15.60 1.98 8.15
CA TYR A 97 -16.71 1.00 8.14
C TYR A 97 -16.61 -0.07 9.25
N GLY A 98 -15.52 -0.09 10.03
CA GLY A 98 -15.32 -1.02 11.14
C GLY A 98 -15.37 -0.30 12.48
N TRP A 99 -16.46 -0.46 13.23
CA TRP A 99 -16.53 -0.13 14.65
C TRP A 99 -16.52 -1.43 15.44
N PHE A 100 -15.69 -1.50 16.49
CA PHE A 100 -15.78 -2.56 17.49
C PHE A 100 -16.79 -2.18 18.58
N PHE A 101 -18.00 -1.76 18.21
CA PHE A 101 -19.19 -1.70 19.07
C PHE A 101 -20.45 -1.71 18.20
#